data_AF-A0A955YN23-F1
#
_entry.id   AF-A0A955YN23-F1
#
_cell.length_a   1.000
_cell.length_b   1.000
_cell.length_c   1.000
_cell.angle_alpha   90.00
_cell.angle_beta   90.00
_cell.angle_gamma   90.00
#
_symmetry.space_group_name_H-M   'P 1'
#
loop_
_entity.id
_entity.type
_entity.pdbx_description
1 polymer ?
#
loop_
_entity_poly.entity_id
_entity_poly.type
_entity_poly.pdbx_seq_one_letter_code
_entity_poly.pdbx_strand_id
1 'polypeptide(L)'
;MTTETQPPEQTLFSGHPALLPSALAALVAILTLGLALPFLWYRSRQVHYRITTQRIILEHGILSKRMDQVDTYRINDFVVERPFGQRLMGTGNIALTSIDRTNPEMRIEGIKTDVLALYEKLREAAQDQKMRRGVRTLDNSEHAV
;
A
#
# COMPACT_ATOMS: atom_id res chain seq x y z
N MET A 1 30.01 -64.07 24.25
CA MET A 1 29.19 -62.87 24.01
C MET A 1 29.58 -61.84 25.06
N THR A 2 30.55 -61.00 24.74
CA THR A 2 31.04 -59.93 25.62
C THR A 2 30.30 -58.67 25.23
N THR A 3 29.30 -58.26 26.01
CA THR A 3 28.63 -56.97 25.86
C THR A 3 29.54 -55.90 26.45
N GLU A 4 30.28 -55.19 25.58
CA GLU A 4 30.97 -53.96 25.96
C GLU A 4 29.91 -52.89 26.31
N THR A 5 29.77 -52.58 27.60
CA THR A 5 29.01 -51.43 28.07
C THR A 5 29.79 -50.15 27.74
N GLN A 6 29.44 -49.50 26.62
CA GLN A 6 29.86 -48.12 26.35
C GLN A 6 29.36 -47.20 27.48
N PRO A 7 30.17 -46.25 27.95
CA PRO A 7 29.78 -45.32 29.01
C PRO A 7 28.59 -44.45 28.56
N PRO A 8 27.71 -44.02 29.49
CA PRO A 8 26.52 -43.25 29.14
C PRO A 8 26.89 -41.96 28.41
N GLU A 9 26.27 -41.74 27.25
CA GLU A 9 26.50 -40.60 26.37
C GLU A 9 26.32 -39.29 27.15
N GLN A 10 27.40 -38.52 27.29
CA GLN A 10 27.40 -37.26 28.03
C GLN A 10 27.35 -36.10 27.05
N THR A 11 26.30 -35.28 27.13
CA THR A 11 26.16 -34.12 26.25
C THR A 11 27.17 -33.04 26.66
N LEU A 12 28.26 -32.89 25.90
CA LEU A 12 29.31 -31.92 26.19
C LEU A 12 28.85 -30.45 26.02
N PHE A 13 27.89 -30.18 25.14
CA PHE A 13 27.36 -28.85 24.93
C PHE A 13 25.99 -28.90 24.21
N SER A 14 24.99 -28.21 24.76
CA SER A 14 23.70 -27.97 24.12
C SER A 14 23.40 -26.47 24.21
N GLY A 15 23.34 -25.79 23.08
CA GLY A 15 23.14 -24.34 23.03
C GLY A 15 22.70 -23.88 21.65
N HIS A 16 22.42 -22.59 21.51
CA HIS A 16 22.00 -21.99 20.25
C HIS A 16 23.15 -21.09 19.77
N PRO A 17 23.46 -21.07 18.46
CA PRO A 17 24.51 -20.19 17.94
C PRO A 17 24.16 -18.73 18.24
N ALA A 18 25.17 -17.89 18.46
CA ALA A 18 24.98 -16.48 18.70
C ALA A 18 24.19 -15.83 17.55
N LEU A 19 23.16 -15.04 17.87
CA LEU A 19 22.31 -14.33 16.90
C LEU A 19 23.12 -13.47 15.92
N LEU A 20 24.28 -12.98 16.36
CA LEU A 20 25.26 -12.27 15.56
C LEU A 20 26.62 -12.94 15.80
N PRO A 21 27.02 -13.91 14.97
CA PRO A 21 28.25 -14.69 15.20
C PRO A 21 29.52 -13.85 15.06
N SER A 22 29.43 -12.64 14.48
CA SER A 22 30.56 -11.74 14.29
C SER A 22 30.15 -10.28 14.39
N ALA A 23 31.11 -9.44 14.81
CA ALA A 23 30.95 -7.98 14.80
C ALA A 23 30.67 -7.42 13.39
N LEU A 24 31.17 -8.10 12.35
CA LEU A 24 30.87 -7.80 10.95
C LEU A 24 29.38 -7.98 10.65
N ALA A 25 28.77 -9.10 11.08
CA ALA A 25 27.34 -9.35 10.88
C ALA A 25 26.49 -8.28 11.59
N ALA A 26 26.90 -7.85 12.79
CA ALA A 26 26.25 -6.77 13.52
C ALA A 26 26.36 -5.43 12.78
N LEU A 27 27.56 -5.10 12.28
CA LEU A 27 27.77 -3.90 11.47
C LEU A 27 26.92 -3.91 10.21
N VAL A 28 26.90 -5.02 9.45
CA VAL A 28 26.07 -5.15 8.25
C VAL A 28 24.59 -4.99 8.60
N ALA A 29 24.10 -5.62 9.67
CA ALA A 29 22.71 -5.49 10.10
C ALA A 29 22.35 -4.04 10.45
N ILE A 30 23.21 -3.34 11.19
CA ILE A 30 23.03 -1.93 11.55
C ILE A 30 23.05 -1.04 10.31
N LEU A 31 23.98 -1.28 9.38
CA LEU A 31 24.12 -0.50 8.15
C LEU A 31 22.91 -0.71 7.22
N THR A 32 22.43 -1.95 7.12
CA THR A 32 21.23 -2.31 6.36
C THR A 32 19.99 -1.64 6.95
N LEU A 33 19.82 -1.71 8.28
CA LEU A 33 18.69 -1.06 8.96
C LEU A 33 18.78 0.47 8.87
N GLY A 34 19.99 1.01 8.98
CA GLY A 34 20.30 2.45 8.90
C GLY A 34 20.07 3.05 7.51
N LEU A 35 20.27 2.29 6.43
CA LEU A 35 19.92 2.71 5.07
C LEU A 35 18.45 2.44 4.72
N ALA A 36 17.86 1.36 5.25
CA ALA A 36 16.48 0.99 4.93
C ALA A 36 15.46 2.05 5.39
N LEU A 37 15.62 2.58 6.60
CA LEU A 37 14.72 3.62 7.14
C LEU A 37 14.67 4.90 6.28
N PRO A 38 15.80 5.56 5.94
CA PRO A 38 15.78 6.74 5.09
C PRO A 38 15.35 6.42 3.66
N PHE A 39 15.65 5.22 3.13
CA PHE A 39 15.15 4.80 1.82
C PHE A 39 13.62 4.70 1.78
N LEU A 40 13.01 4.06 2.78
CA LEU A 40 11.54 3.99 2.91
C LEU A 40 10.91 5.36 3.11
N TRP A 41 11.53 6.21 3.92
CA TRP A 41 11.07 7.58 4.13
C TRP A 41 11.16 8.42 2.85
N TYR A 42 12.27 8.30 2.12
CA TYR A 42 12.49 8.97 0.85
C TYR A 42 11.45 8.54 -0.19
N ARG A 43 11.17 7.23 -0.30
CA ARG A 43 10.11 6.70 -1.17
C ARG A 43 8.73 7.28 -0.82
N SER A 44 8.40 7.36 0.47
CA SER A 44 7.11 7.94 0.91
C SER A 44 6.99 9.44 0.59
N ARG A 45 8.11 10.17 0.52
CA ARG A 45 8.11 11.62 0.28
C ARG A 45 7.92 12.02 -1.19
N GLN A 46 7.97 11.05 -2.10
CA GLN A 46 7.85 11.26 -3.54
C GLN A 46 6.41 11.26 -4.05
N VAL A 47 5.45 10.89 -3.21
CA VAL A 47 4.04 10.79 -3.58
C VAL A 47 3.23 11.75 -2.73
N HIS A 48 2.43 12.58 -3.37
CA HIS A 48 1.54 13.52 -2.71
C HIS A 48 0.12 13.34 -3.25
N TYR A 49 -0.80 13.03 -2.35
CA TYR A 49 -2.21 12.82 -2.68
C TYR A 49 -3.02 14.04 -2.26
N ARG A 50 -3.79 14.61 -3.18
CA ARG A 50 -4.74 15.69 -2.89
C ARG A 50 -6.13 15.29 -3.34
N ILE A 51 -6.98 15.00 -2.36
CA ILE A 51 -8.36 14.58 -2.56
C ILE A 51 -9.27 15.77 -2.29
N THR A 52 -10.09 16.15 -3.27
CA THR A 52 -11.11 17.20 -3.13
C THR A 52 -12.48 16.66 -3.53
N THR A 53 -13.54 17.42 -3.26
CA THR A 53 -14.91 17.01 -3.62
C THR A 53 -15.14 16.94 -5.13
N GLN A 54 -14.32 17.63 -5.94
CA GLN A 54 -14.49 17.71 -7.39
C GLN A 54 -13.51 16.86 -8.16
N ARG A 55 -12.30 16.66 -7.62
CA ARG A 55 -11.18 15.98 -8.28
C ARG A 55 -10.21 15.37 -7.29
N ILE A 56 -9.56 14.31 -7.74
CA ILE A 56 -8.46 13.63 -7.07
C ILE A 56 -7.20 13.90 -7.88
N ILE A 57 -6.16 14.38 -7.22
CA ILE A 57 -4.88 14.73 -7.83
C ILE A 57 -3.79 13.87 -7.17
N LEU A 58 -3.07 13.15 -8.02
CA LEU A 58 -1.91 12.32 -7.67
C LEU A 58 -0.67 12.97 -8.25
N GLU A 59 0.21 13.47 -7.38
CA GLU A 59 1.53 13.94 -7.78
C GLU A 59 2.56 12.89 -7.39
N HIS A 60 3.32 12.39 -8.37
CA HIS A 60 4.37 11.41 -8.13
C HIS A 60 5.62 11.67 -8.98
N GLY A 61 6.79 11.37 -8.43
CA GLY A 61 8.06 11.41 -9.16
C GLY A 61 9.20 12.08 -8.40
N ILE A 62 10.43 11.74 -8.80
CA ILE A 62 11.66 12.12 -8.09
C ILE A 62 12.37 13.29 -8.77
N LEU A 63 12.74 13.10 -10.04
CA LEU A 63 13.35 14.12 -10.89
C LEU A 63 12.31 14.79 -11.81
N SER A 64 11.42 13.99 -12.37
CA SER A 64 10.27 14.46 -13.15
C SER A 64 9.02 14.22 -12.34
N LYS A 65 8.35 15.31 -11.94
CA LYS A 65 7.06 15.24 -11.25
C LYS A 65 5.96 15.10 -12.29
N ARG A 66 5.23 14.00 -12.25
CA ARG A 66 4.00 13.79 -13.02
C ARG A 66 2.81 14.08 -12.12
N MET A 67 1.85 14.84 -12.64
CA MET A 67 0.60 15.14 -11.98
C MET A 67 -0.54 14.50 -12.77
N ASP A 68 -1.21 13.55 -12.15
CA ASP A 68 -2.38 12.88 -12.69
C ASP A 68 -3.63 13.42 -11.98
N GLN A 69 -4.62 13.86 -12.74
CA GLN A 69 -5.89 14.36 -12.21
C GLN A 69 -7.05 13.53 -12.75
N VAL A 70 -7.95 13.13 -11.86
CA VAL A 70 -9.22 12.48 -12.20
C VAL A 70 -10.36 13.24 -11.52
N ASP A 71 -11.37 13.62 -12.29
CA ASP A 71 -12.56 14.27 -11.74
C ASP A 71 -13.44 13.24 -11.02
N THR A 72 -13.95 13.59 -9.84
CA THR A 72 -14.68 12.66 -8.97
C THR A 72 -15.94 12.09 -9.63
N TYR A 73 -16.61 12.84 -10.51
CA TYR A 73 -17.80 12.36 -11.23
C TYR A 73 -17.50 11.29 -12.29
N ARG A 74 -16.25 11.18 -12.77
CA ARG A 74 -15.83 10.17 -13.76
C ARG A 74 -15.47 8.82 -13.14
N ILE A 75 -15.41 8.76 -11.82
CA ILE A 75 -15.10 7.53 -11.10
C ILE A 75 -16.32 6.60 -11.21
N ASN A 76 -16.06 5.38 -11.68
CA ASN A 76 -17.06 4.33 -11.79
C ASN A 76 -17.18 3.56 -10.48
N ASP A 77 -16.04 3.12 -9.95
CA ASP A 77 -15.98 2.28 -8.76
C ASP A 77 -14.75 2.59 -7.90
N PHE A 78 -14.83 2.24 -6.61
CA PHE A 78 -13.76 2.36 -5.65
C PHE A 78 -13.58 1.02 -4.93
N VAL A 79 -12.35 0.55 -4.84
CA VAL A 79 -11.98 -0.68 -4.13
C VAL A 79 -11.11 -0.30 -2.94
N VAL A 80 -11.52 -0.70 -1.74
CA VAL A 80 -10.76 -0.46 -0.51
C VAL A 80 -9.98 -1.72 -0.15
N GLU A 81 -8.65 -1.61 -0.14
CA GLU A 81 -7.75 -2.70 0.22
C GLU A 81 -7.08 -2.41 1.55
N ARG A 82 -7.23 -3.34 2.51
CA ARG A 82 -6.55 -3.28 3.82
C ARG A 82 -5.95 -4.63 4.20
N PRO A 83 -4.74 -4.95 3.72
CA PRO A 83 -4.03 -6.15 4.16
C PRO A 83 -3.73 -6.08 5.66
N PHE A 84 -3.53 -7.25 6.27
CA PHE A 84 -3.39 -7.39 7.72
C PHE A 84 -2.31 -6.48 8.34
N GLY A 85 -1.14 -6.39 7.71
CA GLY A 85 -0.05 -5.52 8.20
C GLY A 85 -0.41 -4.03 8.19
N GLN A 86 -1.11 -3.56 7.16
CA GLN A 86 -1.58 -2.17 7.10
C GLN A 86 -2.69 -1.90 8.11
N ARG A 87 -3.56 -2.89 8.37
CA ARG A 87 -4.59 -2.80 9.41
C ARG A 87 -4.00 -2.60 10.79
N LEU A 88 -2.90 -3.28 11.10
CA LEU A 88 -2.16 -3.10 12.36
C LEU A 88 -1.47 -1.72 12.44
N MET A 89 -0.95 -1.23 11.31
CA MET A 89 -0.33 0.10 11.20
C MET A 89 -1.35 1.26 11.09
N GLY A 90 -2.66 1.00 11.12
CA GLY A 90 -3.70 2.03 10.96
C GLY A 90 -3.68 2.73 9.59
N THR A 91 -3.19 2.02 8.57
CA THR A 91 -3.03 2.53 7.21
C THR A 91 -3.91 1.71 6.24
N GLY A 92 -4.22 2.24 5.07
CA GLY A 92 -4.84 1.43 4.02
C GLY A 92 -4.76 2.07 2.64
N ASN A 93 -5.31 1.36 1.64
CA ASN A 93 -5.24 1.75 0.24
C ASN A 93 -6.63 1.86 -0.37
N ILE A 94 -6.78 2.76 -1.35
CA ILE A 94 -7.97 2.92 -2.19
C ILE A 94 -7.52 2.81 -3.64
N ALA A 95 -8.10 1.86 -4.38
CA ALA A 95 -8.01 1.82 -5.83
C ALA A 95 -9.28 2.44 -6.43
N LEU A 96 -9.10 3.25 -7.46
CA LEU A 96 -10.15 4.02 -8.13
C LEU A 96 -10.15 3.60 -9.60
N THR A 97 -11.33 3.24 -10.12
CA THR A 97 -11.49 2.94 -11.54
C THR A 97 -12.28 4.06 -12.21
N SER A 98 -11.68 4.68 -13.23
CA SER A 98 -12.25 5.77 -14.01
C SER A 98 -12.77 5.27 -15.35
N ILE A 99 -13.83 5.90 -15.87
CA ILE A 99 -14.37 5.64 -17.21
C ILE A 99 -13.47 6.27 -18.30
N ASP A 100 -12.58 7.18 -17.92
CA ASP A 100 -11.68 7.87 -18.85
C ASP A 100 -10.56 6.94 -19.35
N ARG A 101 -10.36 6.90 -20.68
CA ARG A 101 -9.29 6.12 -21.32
C ARG A 101 -7.90 6.63 -20.98
N THR A 102 -7.77 7.89 -20.59
CA THR A 102 -6.47 8.53 -20.35
C THR A 102 -5.83 8.07 -19.04
N ASN A 103 -6.66 7.76 -18.03
CA ASN A 103 -6.19 7.31 -16.72
C ASN A 103 -7.23 6.35 -16.09
N PRO A 104 -7.26 5.09 -16.55
CA PRO A 104 -8.33 4.15 -16.21
C PRO A 104 -8.27 3.67 -14.75
N GLU A 105 -7.09 3.65 -14.15
CA GLU A 105 -6.89 3.20 -12.77
C GLU A 105 -5.97 4.16 -12.01
N MET A 106 -6.39 4.57 -10.83
CA MET A 106 -5.59 5.39 -9.91
C MET A 106 -5.56 4.72 -8.54
N ARG A 107 -4.35 4.49 -8.00
CA ARG A 107 -4.17 3.85 -6.69
C ARG A 107 -3.62 4.84 -5.68
N ILE A 108 -4.33 4.98 -4.56
CA ILE A 108 -3.93 5.77 -3.41
C ILE A 108 -3.49 4.79 -2.33
N GLU A 109 -2.19 4.73 -2.07
CA GLU A 109 -1.59 3.80 -1.12
C GLU A 109 -1.13 4.50 0.15
N GLY A 110 -1.18 3.80 1.28
CA GLY A 110 -0.49 4.27 2.48
C GLY A 110 -1.21 5.39 3.22
N ILE A 111 -2.55 5.52 3.08
CA ILE A 111 -3.31 6.58 3.74
C ILE A 111 -3.41 6.30 5.23
N LYS A 112 -2.85 7.20 6.06
CA LYS A 112 -2.98 7.18 7.53
C LYS A 112 -4.32 7.79 7.98
N THR A 113 -5.43 7.22 7.54
CA THR A 113 -6.79 7.65 7.88
C THR A 113 -7.71 6.45 7.80
N ASP A 114 -8.88 6.54 8.42
CA ASP A 114 -9.94 5.58 8.17
C ASP A 114 -10.41 5.63 6.71
N VAL A 115 -9.83 4.72 5.92
CA VAL A 115 -10.06 4.59 4.48
C VAL A 115 -11.53 4.36 4.14
N LEU A 116 -12.31 3.78 5.06
CA LEU A 116 -13.72 3.47 4.87
C LEU A 116 -14.54 4.75 5.01
N ALA A 117 -14.31 5.52 6.08
CA ALA A 117 -14.91 6.84 6.23
C ALA A 117 -14.51 7.80 5.08
N LEU A 118 -13.27 7.73 4.59
CA LEU A 118 -12.83 8.50 3.43
C LEU A 118 -13.56 8.05 2.15
N TYR A 119 -13.71 6.75 1.95
CA TYR A 119 -14.46 6.17 0.83
C TYR A 119 -15.91 6.64 0.83
N GLU A 120 -16.62 6.56 1.97
CA GLU A 120 -18.00 7.02 2.06
C GLU A 120 -18.14 8.51 1.71
N LYS A 121 -17.25 9.36 2.24
CA LYS A 121 -17.21 10.80 1.89
C LYS A 121 -16.95 11.04 0.41
N LEU A 122 -16.06 10.26 -0.20
CA LEU A 122 -15.75 10.36 -1.62
C LEU A 122 -16.94 9.91 -2.48
N ARG A 123 -17.62 8.84 -2.06
CA ARG A 123 -18.82 8.32 -2.72
C ARG A 123 -19.95 9.34 -2.70
N GLU A 124 -20.21 9.95 -1.55
CA GLU A 124 -21.19 11.01 -1.38
C GLU A 124 -20.84 12.23 -2.27
N ALA A 125 -19.59 12.70 -2.22
CA ALA A 125 -19.14 13.81 -3.07
C ALA A 125 -19.25 13.48 -4.58
N ALA A 126 -19.00 12.24 -4.98
CA ALA A 126 -19.15 11.77 -6.35
C ALA A 126 -20.63 11.80 -6.80
N GLN A 127 -21.54 11.30 -5.94
CA GLN A 127 -22.97 11.28 -6.21
C GLN A 127 -23.53 12.70 -6.31
N ASP A 128 -23.15 13.59 -5.39
CA ASP A 128 -23.52 15.01 -5.41
C ASP A 128 -23.07 15.70 -6.70
N GLN A 129 -21.84 15.44 -7.16
CA GLN A 129 -21.34 15.99 -8.42
C GLN A 129 -22.08 15.43 -9.63
N LYS A 130 -22.40 14.12 -9.65
CA LYS A 130 -23.19 13.49 -10.72
C LYS A 130 -24.60 14.10 -10.80
N MET A 131 -25.26 14.29 -9.65
CA MET A 131 -26.58 14.92 -9.56
C MET A 131 -26.54 16.37 -10.04
N ARG A 132 -25.58 17.18 -9.57
CA ARG A 132 -25.43 18.59 -9.96
C ARG A 132 -25.17 18.78 -11.45
N ARG A 133 -24.44 17.86 -12.08
CA ARG A 133 -24.11 17.93 -13.52
C ARG A 133 -25.18 17.30 -14.41
N GLY A 134 -26.25 16.72 -13.84
CA GLY A 134 -27.31 16.07 -14.61
C GLY A 134 -26.83 14.89 -15.46
N VAL A 135 -25.68 14.30 -15.12
CA VAL A 135 -25.10 13.18 -15.87
C VAL A 135 -25.85 11.92 -15.46
N ARG A 136 -27.00 11.69 -16.10
CA ARG A 136 -27.62 10.37 -16.12
C ARG A 136 -26.65 9.47 -16.88
N THR A 137 -26.09 8.47 -16.21
CA THR A 137 -25.44 7.35 -16.88
C THR A 137 -26.45 6.81 -17.89
N LEU A 138 -26.27 7.14 -19.16
CA LEU A 138 -26.92 6.41 -20.23
C LEU A 138 -26.24 5.05 -20.18
N ASP A 139 -26.96 4.09 -19.61
CA ASP A 139 -26.62 2.68 -19.69
C ASP A 139 -26.60 2.30 -21.18
N ASN A 140 -25.46 2.49 -21.82
CA ASN A 140 -25.23 1.99 -23.17
C ASN A 140 -24.81 0.53 -23.06
N SER A 141 -25.74 -0.30 -22.57
CA SER A 141 -25.71 -1.76 -22.62
C SER A 141 -26.24 -2.26 -23.97
N GLU A 142 -26.03 -1.49 -25.05
CA GLU A 142 -26.21 -1.95 -26.43
C GLU A 142 -24.85 -2.02 -27.11
N HIS A 143 -24.58 -3.18 -27.72
CA HIS A 143 -23.38 -3.59 -28.46
C HIS A 143 -22.37 -4.47 -27.71
N ALA A 144 -22.77 -5.71 -27.44
CA ALA A 144 -22.02 -6.87 -27.93
C ALA A 144 -22.98 -8.08 -27.96
N VAL A 145 -23.60 -8.30 -29.11
CA VAL A 145 -24.21 -9.58 -29.51
C VAL A 145 -23.14 -10.41 -30.18
#